data_AF-A0A7K1KYQ4-F1
#
_entry.id   AF-A0A7K1KYQ4-F1
#
_cell.length_a   1.000
_cell.length_b   1.000
_cell.length_c   1.000
_cell.angle_alpha   90.00
_cell.angle_beta   90.00
_cell.angle_gamma   90.00
#
_symmetry.space_group_name_H-M   'P 1'
#
loop_
_entity.id
_entity.type
_entity.pdbx_description
1 polymer ?
#
loop_
_entity_poly.entity_id
_entity_poly.type
_entity_poly.pdbx_seq_one_letter_code
_entity_poly.pdbx_strand_id
1 'polypeptide(L)'
;MGELIGYARCSTEFHDLTAQTEILAGFGVHEDRLARSVLDIGDTLAVREVRLSLGGSIYDPADPMSTMFFNMRAVFAEFEADLLKMRTRGKLKGRAPKLTARQQAELVRMHGTGDHTIAELMEVFSIGRATVYRALERIRDAAR
;
A
#
# COMPACT_ATOMS: atom_id res chain seq x y z
N MET A 1 -9.43 34.71 10.68
CA MET A 1 -9.05 33.49 11.42
C MET A 1 -9.45 32.29 10.59
N GLY A 2 -8.55 31.33 10.38
CA GLY A 2 -8.88 30.09 9.69
C GLY A 2 -9.36 29.05 10.71
N GLU A 3 -10.36 28.25 10.34
CA GLU A 3 -10.87 27.15 11.16
C GLU A 3 -10.32 25.82 10.62
N LEU A 4 -9.83 24.95 11.50
CA LEU A 4 -9.38 23.61 11.14
C LEU A 4 -10.61 22.69 10.97
N ILE A 5 -11.12 22.62 9.74
CA ILE A 5 -12.34 21.86 9.44
C ILE A 5 -12.15 20.33 9.45
N GLY A 6 -10.92 19.81 9.27
CA GLY A 6 -10.68 18.36 9.23
C GLY A 6 -9.25 17.97 8.85
N TYR A 7 -9.07 16.68 8.58
CA TYR A 7 -7.82 16.10 8.07
C TYR A 7 -8.08 15.53 6.68
N ALA A 8 -7.41 16.10 5.68
CA ALA A 8 -7.47 15.61 4.31
C ALA A 8 -6.22 14.81 3.99
N ARG A 9 -6.39 13.55 3.59
CA ARG A 9 -5.35 12.80 2.89
C ARG A 9 -5.85 12.48 1.49
N CYS A 10 -5.18 13.02 0.48
CA CYS A 10 -5.37 12.56 -0.89
C CYS A 10 -4.77 11.15 -1.01
N SER A 11 -5.63 10.14 -0.96
CA SER A 11 -5.27 8.81 -1.43
C SER A 11 -5.84 8.62 -2.83
N THR A 12 -5.10 7.92 -3.68
CA THR A 12 -5.63 7.44 -4.96
C THR A 12 -6.67 6.34 -4.71
N GLU A 13 -7.64 6.19 -5.61
CA GLU A 13 -8.82 5.31 -5.46
C GLU A 13 -8.49 3.83 -5.21
N PHE A 14 -7.23 3.42 -5.40
CA PHE A 14 -6.79 2.02 -5.39
C PHE A 14 -6.11 1.57 -4.09
N HIS A 15 -6.03 2.41 -3.05
CA HIS A 15 -5.47 2.00 -1.77
C HIS A 15 -6.55 1.49 -0.82
N ASP A 16 -6.33 0.33 -0.21
CA ASP A 16 -7.07 -0.10 0.96
C ASP A 16 -6.72 0.84 2.13
N LEU A 17 -7.73 1.60 2.57
CA LEU A 17 -7.59 2.60 3.63
C LEU A 17 -7.95 2.06 5.02
N THR A 18 -8.41 0.80 5.13
CA THR A 18 -9.00 0.24 6.36
C THR A 18 -8.10 0.44 7.57
N ALA A 19 -6.86 -0.04 7.51
CA ALA A 19 -5.90 0.07 8.61
C ALA A 19 -5.60 1.54 8.98
N GLN A 20 -5.73 2.45 8.04
CA GLN A 20 -5.42 3.86 8.25
C GLN A 20 -6.60 4.62 8.86
N THR A 21 -7.81 4.34 8.38
CA THR A 21 -9.05 4.85 8.97
C THR A 21 -9.19 4.38 10.41
N GLU A 22 -8.85 3.11 10.71
CA GLU A 22 -8.83 2.58 12.08
C GLU A 22 -7.84 3.33 12.99
N ILE A 23 -6.64 3.65 12.50
CA ILE A 23 -5.66 4.43 13.25
C ILE A 23 -6.18 5.84 13.55
N LEU A 24 -6.76 6.51 12.54
CA LEU A 24 -7.31 7.85 12.68
C LEU A 24 -8.52 7.88 13.63
N ALA A 25 -9.38 6.85 13.56
CA ALA A 25 -10.46 6.65 14.52
C ALA A 25 -9.92 6.45 15.95
N GLY A 26 -8.81 5.71 16.10
CA GLY A 26 -8.10 5.57 17.38
C GLY A 26 -7.57 6.89 17.96
N PHE A 27 -7.32 7.89 17.09
CA PHE A 27 -6.97 9.26 17.49
C PHE A 27 -8.20 10.17 17.67
N GLY A 28 -9.42 9.65 17.57
CA GLY A 28 -10.66 10.41 17.71
C GLY A 28 -11.05 11.22 16.48
N VAL A 29 -10.48 10.93 15.31
CA VAL A 29 -10.92 11.53 14.05
C VAL A 29 -12.17 10.79 13.58
N HIS A 30 -13.29 11.50 13.58
CA HIS A 30 -14.57 10.96 13.13
C HIS A 30 -14.62 10.85 11.60
N GLU A 31 -15.36 9.87 11.08
CA GLU A 31 -15.36 9.51 9.66
C GLU A 31 -15.84 10.65 8.75
N ASP A 32 -16.79 11.46 9.21
CA ASP A 32 -17.29 12.67 8.54
C ASP A 32 -16.24 13.78 8.38
N ARG A 33 -15.06 13.64 8.99
CA ARG A 33 -13.92 14.55 8.85
C ARG A 33 -12.80 14.01 7.96
N LEU A 34 -13.01 12.83 7.38
CA LEU A 34 -12.06 12.17 6.48
C LEU A 34 -12.55 12.30 5.04
N ALA A 35 -11.76 12.99 4.21
CA ALA A 35 -11.97 12.96 2.77
C ALA A 35 -11.15 11.83 2.14
N ARG A 36 -11.77 11.08 1.23
CA ARG A 36 -11.17 9.90 0.57
C ARG A 36 -10.38 10.25 -0.69
N SER A 37 -10.69 11.38 -1.33
CA SER A 37 -10.02 11.86 -2.54
C SER A 37 -10.02 13.39 -2.60
N VAL A 38 -9.26 13.97 -3.54
CA VAL A 38 -9.31 15.42 -3.82
C VAL A 38 -10.72 15.85 -4.22
N LEU A 39 -11.43 15.03 -5.00
CA LEU A 39 -12.80 15.32 -5.43
C LEU A 39 -13.76 15.39 -4.23
N ASP A 40 -13.64 14.45 -3.30
CA ASP A 40 -14.41 14.41 -2.04
C ASP A 40 -14.20 15.68 -1.18
N ILE A 41 -12.96 16.19 -1.15
CA ILE A 41 -12.65 17.49 -0.52
C ILE A 41 -13.40 18.62 -1.25
N GLY A 42 -13.36 18.64 -2.59
CA GLY A 42 -14.03 19.65 -3.41
C GLY A 42 -15.53 19.70 -3.14
N ASP A 43 -16.18 18.53 -3.12
CA ASP A 43 -17.61 18.39 -2.83
C ASP A 43 -17.94 18.85 -1.41
N THR A 44 -17.13 18.46 -0.43
CA THR A 44 -17.29 18.89 0.98
C THR A 44 -17.19 20.41 1.12
N LEU A 45 -16.24 21.04 0.44
CA LEU A 45 -16.06 22.49 0.45
C LEU A 45 -17.23 23.20 -0.24
N ALA A 46 -17.75 22.65 -1.34
CA ALA A 46 -18.90 23.18 -2.05
C ALA A 46 -20.16 23.13 -1.18
N VAL A 47 -20.47 21.98 -0.56
CA VAL A 47 -21.63 21.79 0.33
C VAL A 47 -21.58 22.74 1.54
N ARG A 48 -20.37 23.03 2.05
CA ARG A 48 -20.18 23.90 3.21
C ARG A 48 -19.97 25.37 2.84
N GLU A 49 -19.95 25.71 1.55
CA GLU A 49 -19.72 27.07 1.04
C GLU A 49 -18.44 27.72 1.59
N VAL A 50 -17.39 26.90 1.83
CA VAL A 50 -16.12 27.37 2.39
C VAL A 50 -15.03 27.44 1.33
N ARG A 51 -14.23 28.50 1.38
CA ARG A 51 -13.03 28.65 0.57
C ARG A 51 -11.84 28.01 1.27
N LEU A 52 -11.06 27.22 0.54
CA LEU A 52 -9.86 26.56 1.04
C LEU A 52 -8.63 27.40 0.72
N SER A 53 -7.81 27.73 1.71
CA SER A 53 -6.49 28.31 1.47
C SER A 53 -5.41 27.23 1.53
N LEU A 54 -4.65 27.07 0.45
CA LEU A 54 -3.59 26.07 0.33
C LEU A 54 -2.33 26.70 -0.26
N GLY A 55 -1.27 26.81 0.53
CA GLY A 55 0.04 27.29 0.05
C GLY A 55 0.02 28.72 -0.54
N GLY A 56 -0.89 29.58 -0.06
CA GLY A 56 -1.06 30.95 -0.55
C GLY A 56 -2.06 31.11 -1.70
N SER A 57 -2.56 30.02 -2.29
CA SER A 57 -3.68 30.04 -3.23
C SER A 57 -5.01 29.87 -2.50
N ILE A 58 -6.06 30.53 -3.00
CA ILE A 58 -7.43 30.34 -2.50
C ILE A 58 -8.20 29.53 -3.54
N TYR A 59 -8.81 28.45 -3.08
CA TYR A 59 -9.76 27.65 -3.81
C TYR A 59 -11.18 28.08 -3.44
N ASP A 60 -11.97 28.43 -4.45
CA ASP A 60 -13.37 28.81 -4.32
C ASP A 60 -14.25 27.82 -5.10
N PRO A 61 -15.02 26.96 -4.41
CA PRO A 61 -15.90 26.00 -5.07
C PRO A 61 -16.95 26.63 -5.99
N ALA A 62 -17.28 27.91 -5.80
CA ALA A 62 -18.24 28.64 -6.64
C ALA A 62 -17.62 29.19 -7.94
N ASP A 63 -16.29 29.19 -8.07
CA ASP A 63 -15.58 29.59 -9.29
C ASP A 63 -15.20 28.35 -10.13
N PRO A 64 -15.80 28.19 -11.34
CA PRO A 64 -15.50 27.06 -12.22
C PRO A 64 -14.01 26.91 -12.55
N MET A 65 -13.25 28.02 -12.63
CA MET A 65 -11.81 27.96 -12.88
C MET A 65 -11.07 27.37 -11.67
N SER A 66 -11.43 27.81 -10.47
CA SER A 66 -10.90 27.25 -9.23
C SER A 66 -11.18 25.76 -9.13
N THR A 67 -12.44 25.34 -9.37
CA THR A 67 -12.90 23.94 -9.40
C THR A 67 -12.10 23.11 -10.40
N MET A 68 -11.89 23.62 -11.62
CA MET A 68 -11.06 22.94 -12.62
C MET A 68 -9.62 22.74 -12.13
N PHE A 69 -8.98 23.79 -11.60
CA PHE A 69 -7.60 23.71 -11.13
C PHE A 69 -7.43 22.75 -9.95
N PHE A 70 -8.38 22.74 -9.03
CA PHE A 70 -8.36 21.81 -7.89
C PHE A 70 -8.53 20.37 -8.34
N ASN A 71 -9.47 20.10 -9.25
CA ASN A 71 -9.68 18.77 -9.81
C ASN A 71 -8.47 18.30 -10.64
N MET A 72 -7.81 19.21 -11.36
CA MET A 72 -6.58 18.90 -12.09
C MET A 72 -5.45 18.42 -11.15
N ARG A 73 -5.37 18.94 -9.92
CA ARG A 73 -4.40 18.45 -8.92
C ARG A 73 -4.67 16.99 -8.52
N ALA A 74 -5.92 16.54 -8.58
CA ALA A 74 -6.27 15.13 -8.37
C ALA A 74 -5.60 14.24 -9.43
N VAL A 75 -5.71 14.64 -10.70
CA VAL A 75 -5.11 13.95 -11.85
C VAL A 75 -3.58 13.88 -11.71
N PHE A 76 -2.94 14.97 -11.31
CA PHE A 76 -1.49 14.99 -11.08
C PHE A 76 -1.05 14.09 -9.92
N ALA A 77 -1.81 14.04 -8.83
CA ALA A 77 -1.51 13.17 -7.70
C ALA A 77 -1.53 11.68 -8.10
N GLU A 78 -2.48 11.29 -8.95
CA GLU A 78 -2.53 9.92 -9.51
C GLU A 78 -1.34 9.63 -10.43
N PHE A 79 -1.04 10.56 -11.33
CA PHE A 79 0.12 10.47 -12.22
C PHE A 79 1.44 10.30 -11.45
N GLU A 80 1.68 11.10 -10.42
CA GLU A 80 2.88 11.00 -9.58
C GLU A 80 2.96 9.66 -8.82
N ALA A 81 1.83 9.19 -8.28
CA ALA A 81 1.76 7.90 -7.61
C ALA A 81 2.10 6.75 -8.57
N ASP A 82 1.64 6.82 -9.81
CA ASP A 82 1.90 5.81 -10.82
C ASP A 82 3.36 5.83 -11.29
N LEU A 83 3.98 7.00 -11.45
CA LEU A 83 5.42 7.10 -11.70
C LEU A 83 6.24 6.44 -10.57
N LEU A 84 5.85 6.64 -9.31
CA LEU A 84 6.51 6.00 -8.18
C LEU A 84 6.34 4.48 -8.17
N LYS A 85 5.15 3.98 -8.50
CA LYS A 85 4.90 2.54 -8.68
C LYS A 85 5.76 1.98 -9.80
N MET A 86 5.83 2.65 -10.96
CA MET A 86 6.68 2.24 -12.08
C MET A 86 8.15 2.11 -11.65
N ARG A 87 8.67 3.09 -10.90
CA ARG A 87 10.03 3.06 -10.35
C ARG A 87 10.31 1.88 -9.43
N THR A 88 9.32 1.40 -8.69
CA THR A 88 9.49 0.38 -7.63
C THR A 88 9.13 -1.04 -8.06
N ARG A 89 8.45 -1.23 -9.20
CA ARG A 89 8.05 -2.54 -9.74
C ARG A 89 9.20 -3.50 -10.06
N GLY A 90 10.44 -3.03 -10.14
CA GLY A 90 11.64 -3.86 -10.36
C GLY A 90 12.36 -4.35 -9.11
N LYS A 91 11.92 -3.98 -7.90
CA LYS A 91 12.54 -4.46 -6.65
C LYS A 91 11.85 -5.75 -6.18
N LEU A 92 12.63 -6.79 -5.87
CA LEU A 92 12.13 -8.04 -5.29
C LEU A 92 11.23 -7.71 -4.09
N LYS A 93 9.93 -8.02 -4.23
CA LYS A 93 8.95 -7.77 -3.18
C LYS A 93 8.97 -8.93 -2.19
N GLY A 94 9.15 -8.60 -0.91
CA GLY A 94 8.99 -9.55 0.19
C GLY A 94 10.26 -9.73 1.03
N ARG A 95 10.08 -10.37 2.19
CA ARG A 95 11.19 -10.74 3.07
C ARG A 95 12.07 -11.76 2.34
N ALA A 96 13.38 -11.54 2.36
CA ALA A 96 14.35 -12.48 1.84
C ALA A 96 14.06 -13.90 2.40
N PRO A 97 14.19 -14.96 1.58
CA PRO A 97 14.01 -16.32 2.05
C PRO A 97 14.86 -16.61 3.29
N LYS A 98 14.30 -17.34 4.27
CA LYS A 98 15.04 -17.75 5.48
C LYS A 98 16.25 -18.63 5.18
N LEU A 99 16.22 -19.34 4.06
CA LEU A 99 17.28 -20.25 3.62
C LEU A 99 18.09 -19.61 2.50
N THR A 100 19.42 -19.74 2.58
CA THR A 100 20.33 -19.41 1.48
C THR A 100 20.08 -20.30 0.25
N ALA A 101 20.53 -19.88 -0.93
CA ALA A 101 20.40 -20.69 -2.15
C ALA A 101 20.99 -22.10 -2.00
N ARG A 102 22.14 -22.21 -1.31
CA ARG A 102 22.79 -23.49 -1.00
C ARG A 102 21.93 -24.37 -0.08
N GLN A 103 21.38 -23.81 0.99
CA GLN A 103 20.50 -24.54 1.90
C GLN A 103 19.21 -24.99 1.22
N GLN A 104 18.66 -24.19 0.29
CA GLN A 104 17.49 -24.59 -0.49
C GLN A 104 17.80 -25.77 -1.42
N ALA A 105 18.92 -25.72 -2.14
CA ALA A 105 19.37 -26.81 -3.00
C ALA A 105 19.58 -28.10 -2.20
N GLU A 106 20.20 -28.00 -1.03
CA GLU A 106 20.43 -29.14 -0.16
C GLU A 106 19.13 -29.72 0.41
N LEU A 107 18.20 -28.86 0.85
CA LEU A 107 16.87 -29.29 1.31
C LEU A 107 16.12 -30.05 0.21
N VAL A 108 16.15 -29.54 -1.02
CA VAL A 108 15.49 -30.18 -2.17
C VAL A 108 16.17 -31.50 -2.53
N ARG A 109 17.51 -31.56 -2.48
CA ARG A 109 18.28 -32.79 -2.68
C ARG A 109 17.90 -33.84 -1.65
N MET A 110 17.92 -33.49 -0.36
CA MET A 110 17.55 -34.39 0.74
C MET A 110 16.10 -34.86 0.62
N HIS A 111 15.16 -33.96 0.31
CA HIS A 111 13.77 -34.35 0.06
C HIS A 111 13.63 -35.28 -1.15
N GLY A 112 14.39 -35.05 -2.23
CA GLY A 112 14.37 -35.84 -3.45
C GLY A 112 14.90 -37.27 -3.29
N THR A 113 15.69 -37.55 -2.25
CA THR A 113 16.14 -38.93 -1.93
C THR A 113 14.99 -39.82 -1.43
N GLY A 114 13.94 -39.22 -0.86
CA GLY A 114 12.82 -39.96 -0.25
C GLY A 114 13.13 -40.50 1.15
N ASP A 115 14.37 -40.41 1.63
CA ASP A 115 14.83 -40.95 2.91
C ASP A 115 14.54 -40.03 4.10
N HIS A 116 14.03 -38.83 3.85
CA HIS A 116 13.77 -37.82 4.88
C HIS A 116 12.32 -37.35 4.87
N THR A 117 11.69 -37.44 6.04
CA THR A 117 10.37 -36.88 6.27
C THR A 117 10.42 -35.36 6.40
N ILE A 118 9.27 -34.70 6.22
CA ILE A 118 9.15 -33.25 6.41
C ILE A 118 9.52 -32.84 7.84
N ALA A 119 9.26 -33.69 8.85
CA ALA A 119 9.62 -33.42 10.23
C ALA A 119 11.15 -33.41 10.44
N GLU A 120 11.85 -34.39 9.89
CA GLU A 120 13.31 -34.44 9.96
C GLU A 120 13.96 -33.27 9.22
N LEU A 121 13.43 -32.87 8.06
CA LEU A 121 13.89 -31.68 7.34
C LEU A 121 13.66 -30.39 8.15
N MET A 122 12.57 -30.30 8.91
CA MET A 122 12.34 -29.16 9.81
C MET A 122 13.39 -29.08 10.91
N GLU A 123 13.78 -30.22 11.49
CA GLU A 123 14.79 -30.29 12.53
C GLU A 123 16.19 -29.97 12.00
N VAL A 124 16.62 -30.66 10.94
CA VAL A 124 17.95 -30.50 10.33
C VAL A 124 18.23 -29.05 9.93
N PHE A 125 17.24 -28.38 9.34
CA PHE A 125 17.38 -27.00 8.90
C PHE A 125 16.92 -25.97 9.93
N SER A 126 16.39 -26.39 11.08
CA SER A 126 15.81 -25.52 12.12
C SER A 126 14.79 -24.53 11.55
N ILE A 127 13.87 -25.03 10.72
CA ILE A 127 12.82 -24.24 10.03
C ILE A 127 11.43 -24.81 10.26
N GLY A 128 10.42 -23.94 10.16
CA GLY A 128 9.02 -24.37 10.23
C GLY A 128 8.54 -25.05 8.94
N ARG A 129 7.50 -25.89 9.06
CA ARG A 129 6.85 -26.62 7.97
C ARG A 129 6.53 -25.77 6.74
N ALA A 130 6.00 -24.56 6.96
CA ALA A 130 5.67 -23.64 5.88
C ALA A 130 6.90 -23.19 5.08
N THR A 131 8.08 -23.12 5.70
CA THR A 131 9.33 -22.76 5.01
C THR A 131 9.83 -23.91 4.14
N VAL A 132 9.68 -25.16 4.60
CA VAL A 132 10.01 -26.36 3.82
C VAL A 132 9.18 -26.40 2.53
N TYR A 133 7.85 -26.33 2.63
CA TYR A 133 6.99 -26.35 1.44
C TYR A 133 7.25 -25.17 0.50
N ARG A 134 7.45 -23.96 1.02
CA ARG A 134 7.82 -22.79 0.19
C ARG A 134 9.15 -22.97 -0.54
N ALA A 135 10.11 -23.69 0.04
CA ALA A 135 11.39 -23.96 -0.62
C ALA A 135 11.22 -24.96 -1.77
N LEU A 136 10.44 -26.03 -1.55
CA LEU A 136 10.13 -27.03 -2.58
C LEU A 136 9.32 -26.43 -3.74
N GLU A 137 8.32 -25.61 -3.42
CA GLU A 137 7.48 -24.93 -4.41
C GLU A 137 8.27 -23.94 -5.29
N ARG A 138 9.17 -23.15 -4.70
CA ARG A 138 10.01 -22.22 -5.47
C ARG A 138 10.88 -22.92 -6.52
N ILE A 139 11.43 -24.08 -6.21
CA ILE A 139 12.23 -24.84 -7.18
C ILE A 139 11.34 -25.44 -8.27
N ARG A 140 10.15 -25.94 -7.91
CA ARG A 140 9.16 -26.41 -8.90
C ARG A 140 8.75 -25.29 -9.86
N ASP A 141 8.49 -24.10 -9.35
CA ASP A 141 8.09 -22.95 -10.16
C ASP A 141 9.25 -22.38 -10.99
N ALA A 142 10.50 -22.51 -10.52
CA ALA A 142 11.69 -22.12 -11.29
C ALA A 142 12.08 -23.11 -12.39
N ALA A 143 11.61 -24.37 -12.30
CA ALA A 143 11.80 -25.40 -13.32
C ALA A 143 10.71 -25.38 -14.41
N ARG A 144 9.72 -24.48 -14.29
CA ARG A 144 8.62 -24.27 -15.25
C ARG A 144 8.89 -23.06 -16.12
#